data_AF-A0A926PY58-F1
#
_entry.id   AF-A0A926PY58-F1
#
_cell.length_a   1.000
_cell.length_b   1.000
_cell.length_c   1.000
_cell.angle_alpha   90.00
_cell.angle_beta   90.00
_cell.angle_gamma   90.00
#
_symmetry.space_group_name_H-M   'P 1'
#
loop_
_entity.id
_entity.type
_entity.pdbx_description
1 polymer ?
#
loop_
_entity_poly.entity_id
_entity_poly.type
_entity_poly.pdbx_seq_one_letter_code
_entity_poly.pdbx_strand_id
1 'polypeptide(L)'
;MDDLTEIPYESDEFTEGPELSYEMWVARQIGPRKVGGRYRSRYSGETYEVLAIEAGPRPTWPTWQITVRGEDGQVRSHCTAWEDRDQVIAEPESELAPLFAAWELAHPASTDHPEWRHVLDEIAHPLTTQAFQRLAVAS
;
A
#
# COMPACT_ATOMS: atom_id res chain seq x y z
N MET A 1 47.41 -18.36 -37.38
CA MET A 1 46.10 -18.58 -38.05
C MET A 1 45.29 -19.28 -36.98
N ASP A 2 44.78 -18.48 -36.06
CA ASP A 2 44.27 -18.95 -34.77
C ASP A 2 42.82 -19.40 -34.91
N ASP A 3 42.62 -20.63 -34.48
CA ASP A 3 41.36 -21.36 -34.36
C ASP A 3 40.62 -20.83 -33.13
N LEU A 4 39.58 -20.02 -33.36
CA LEU A 4 38.63 -19.61 -32.34
C LEU A 4 37.42 -20.53 -32.46
N THR A 5 37.43 -21.60 -31.68
CA THR A 5 36.27 -22.46 -31.46
C THR A 5 35.10 -21.61 -30.95
N GLU A 6 34.03 -21.59 -31.74
CA GLU A 6 32.77 -20.92 -31.43
C GLU A 6 32.24 -21.44 -30.09
N ILE A 7 32.21 -20.57 -29.09
CA ILE A 7 31.43 -20.79 -27.88
C ILE A 7 29.97 -20.66 -28.31
N PRO A 8 29.12 -21.70 -28.18
CA PRO A 8 27.71 -21.55 -28.50
C PRO A 8 27.13 -20.53 -27.52
N TYR A 9 26.50 -19.48 -28.06
CA TYR A 9 25.63 -18.60 -27.29
C TYR A 9 24.46 -19.46 -26.81
N GLU A 10 24.57 -20.02 -25.61
CA GLU A 10 23.40 -20.50 -24.87
C GLU A 10 22.48 -19.30 -24.74
N SER A 11 21.43 -19.31 -25.54
CA SER A 11 20.34 -18.38 -25.42
C SER A 11 19.65 -18.78 -24.14
N ASP A 12 20.06 -18.16 -23.02
CA ASP A 12 19.26 -18.18 -21.80
C ASP A 12 17.86 -17.78 -22.22
N GLU A 13 16.95 -18.76 -22.24
CA GLU A 13 15.53 -18.52 -22.36
C GLU A 13 15.20 -17.50 -21.27
N PHE A 14 15.03 -16.24 -21.69
CA PHE A 14 14.46 -15.20 -20.85
C PHE A 14 13.10 -15.74 -20.44
N THR A 15 13.06 -16.36 -19.26
CA THR A 15 11.83 -16.78 -18.62
C THR A 15 11.10 -15.49 -18.33
N GLU A 16 10.21 -15.11 -19.23
CA GLU A 16 9.30 -13.98 -19.09
C GLU A 16 8.46 -14.27 -17.84
N GLY A 17 8.92 -13.72 -16.70
CA GLY A 17 8.17 -13.77 -15.46
C GLY A 17 6.78 -13.17 -15.69
N PRO A 18 5.76 -13.56 -14.93
CA PRO A 18 4.40 -13.08 -15.15
C PRO A 18 4.40 -11.55 -15.20
N GLU A 19 3.87 -10.98 -16.29
CA GLU A 19 3.71 -9.53 -16.43
C GLU A 19 3.05 -8.99 -15.15
N LEU A 20 3.76 -8.12 -14.42
CA LEU A 20 3.19 -7.44 -13.25
C LEU A 20 1.96 -6.66 -13.71
N SER A 21 0.78 -6.96 -13.15
CA SER A 21 -0.43 -6.20 -13.44
C SER A 21 -0.19 -4.71 -13.15
N TYR A 22 -0.89 -3.82 -13.87
CA TYR A 22 -0.80 -2.38 -13.62
C TYR A 22 -1.04 -2.04 -12.14
N GLU A 23 -2.00 -2.72 -11.52
CA GLU A 23 -2.33 -2.57 -10.10
C GLU A 23 -1.16 -2.97 -9.18
N MET A 24 -0.51 -4.11 -9.44
CA MET A 24 0.66 -4.52 -8.66
C MET A 24 1.85 -3.58 -8.89
N TRP A 25 2.06 -3.15 -10.13
CA TRP A 25 3.12 -2.22 -10.46
C TRP A 25 2.91 -0.89 -9.73
N VAL A 26 1.71 -0.30 -9.78
CA VAL A 26 1.42 0.98 -9.12
C VAL A 26 1.44 0.85 -7.60
N ALA A 27 0.96 -0.27 -7.04
CA ALA A 27 1.06 -0.53 -5.61
C ALA A 27 2.53 -0.56 -5.14
N ARG A 28 3.44 -1.14 -5.94
CA ARG A 28 4.88 -1.08 -5.66
C ARG A 28 5.44 0.33 -5.76
N GLN A 29 4.98 1.14 -6.73
CA GLN A 29 5.41 2.53 -6.83
C GLN A 29 4.92 3.35 -5.63
N ILE A 30 3.67 3.17 -5.19
CA ILE A 30 3.10 3.87 -4.03
C ILE A 30 3.78 3.41 -2.73
N GLY A 31 4.14 2.14 -2.62
CA GLY A 31 4.77 1.59 -1.42
C GLY A 31 3.83 1.64 -0.21
N PRO A 32 4.34 1.88 1.02
CA PRO A 32 3.55 1.92 2.24
C PRO A 32 2.71 3.20 2.39
N ARG A 33 2.70 4.08 1.39
CA ARG A 33 2.01 5.37 1.47
C ARG A 33 0.49 5.18 1.47
N LYS A 34 -0.16 5.82 2.44
CA LYS A 34 -1.61 5.87 2.64
C LYS A 34 -2.01 7.32 2.88
N VAL A 35 -3.22 7.68 2.46
CA VAL A 35 -3.80 9.01 2.75
C VAL A 35 -3.86 9.22 4.26
N GLY A 36 -3.46 10.41 4.72
CA GLY A 36 -3.33 10.77 6.14
C GLY A 36 -2.01 10.36 6.79
N GLY A 37 -1.19 9.52 6.14
CA GLY A 37 0.10 9.11 6.66
C GLY A 37 1.17 10.21 6.51
N ARG A 38 2.20 10.16 7.36
CA ARG A 38 3.39 11.02 7.30
C ARG A 38 4.62 10.21 6.95
N TYR A 39 5.41 10.72 6.01
CA TYR A 39 6.56 10.04 5.44
C TYR A 39 7.74 11.00 5.28
N ARG A 40 8.95 10.45 5.19
CA ARG A 40 10.16 11.24 4.90
C ARG A 40 10.81 10.72 3.63
N SER A 41 11.02 11.62 2.67
CA SER A 41 11.77 11.30 1.47
C SER A 41 13.26 11.27 1.77
N ARG A 42 13.95 10.26 1.27
CA ARG A 42 15.42 10.26 1.24
C ARG A 42 15.97 11.36 0.32
N TYR A 43 15.36 11.54 -0.85
CA TYR A 43 15.90 12.39 -1.90
C TYR A 43 16.00 13.86 -1.47
N SER A 44 14.90 14.41 -0.94
CA SER A 44 14.89 15.79 -0.44
C SER A 44 15.25 15.88 1.05
N GLY A 45 15.13 14.78 1.81
CA GLY A 45 15.23 14.77 3.27
C GLY A 45 13.98 15.34 3.97
N GLU A 46 13.00 15.83 3.21
CA GLU A 46 11.78 16.48 3.71
C GLU A 46 10.75 15.48 4.21
N THR A 47 10.05 15.84 5.28
CA THR A 47 8.84 15.16 5.73
C THR A 47 7.63 15.71 5.00
N TYR A 48 6.67 14.84 4.70
CA TYR A 48 5.42 15.20 4.05
C TYR A 48 4.25 14.35 4.55
N GLU A 49 3.05 14.91 4.48
CA GLU A 49 1.77 14.24 4.69
C GLU A 49 1.16 13.86 3.33
N VAL A 50 0.62 12.66 3.18
CA VAL A 50 -0.11 12.26 1.96
C VAL A 50 -1.57 12.67 2.09
N LEU A 51 -2.04 13.50 1.16
CA LEU A 51 -3.41 14.02 1.15
C LEU A 51 -4.33 13.26 0.19
N ALA A 52 -3.79 12.74 -0.91
CA ALA A 52 -4.56 11.96 -1.88
C ALA A 52 -3.66 11.00 -2.64
N ILE A 53 -4.23 9.88 -3.08
CA ILE A 53 -3.58 8.90 -3.95
C ILE A 53 -4.51 8.62 -5.12
N GLU A 54 -4.06 8.93 -6.33
CA GLU A 54 -4.72 8.56 -7.59
C GLU A 54 -3.91 7.44 -8.22
N ALA A 55 -4.22 6.18 -7.93
CA ALA A 55 -3.51 5.02 -8.47
C ALA A 55 -3.70 4.85 -10.00
N GLY A 56 -4.66 5.56 -10.59
CA GLY A 56 -4.94 5.52 -12.02
C GLY A 56 -5.56 4.19 -12.48
N PRO A 57 -5.42 3.83 -13.76
CA PRO A 57 -4.68 4.56 -14.79
C PRO A 57 -5.35 5.89 -15.15
N ARG A 58 -4.56 6.96 -15.18
CA ARG A 58 -4.98 8.29 -15.64
C ARG A 58 -4.81 8.39 -17.17
N PRO A 59 -5.68 9.14 -17.87
CA PRO A 59 -5.62 9.27 -19.34
C PRO A 59 -4.41 10.06 -19.84
N THR A 60 -3.73 10.79 -18.96
CA THR A 60 -2.54 11.61 -19.26
C THR A 60 -1.42 11.28 -18.29
N TRP A 61 -0.17 11.49 -18.71
CA TRP A 61 0.96 11.39 -17.80
C TRP A 61 0.86 12.42 -16.65
N PRO A 62 1.22 12.07 -15.41
CA PRO A 62 1.60 10.73 -14.97
C PRO A 62 0.39 9.80 -14.84
N THR A 63 0.58 8.51 -15.15
CA THR A 63 -0.50 7.51 -15.15
C THR A 63 -1.07 7.24 -13.75
N TRP A 64 -0.31 7.56 -12.70
CA TRP A 64 -0.73 7.61 -11.30
C TRP A 64 -0.09 8.84 -10.64
N GLN A 65 -0.64 9.31 -9.52
CA GLN A 65 -0.02 10.39 -8.75
C GLN A 65 -0.41 10.33 -7.27
N ILE A 66 0.41 10.94 -6.43
CA ILE A 66 0.06 11.28 -5.06
C ILE A 66 0.07 12.80 -4.89
N THR A 67 -0.78 13.29 -4.01
CA THR A 67 -0.77 14.69 -3.57
C THR A 67 -0.30 14.73 -2.14
N VAL A 68 0.73 15.53 -1.87
CA VAL A 68 1.39 15.62 -0.57
C VAL A 68 1.44 17.06 -0.09
N ARG A 69 1.53 17.24 1.22
CA ARG A 69 1.84 18.51 1.87
C ARG A 69 3.19 18.41 2.58
N GLY A 70 4.14 19.24 2.18
CA GLY A 70 5.44 19.32 2.86
C GLY A 70 5.35 20.05 4.20
N GLU A 71 6.42 20.00 5.00
CA GLU A 71 6.55 20.80 6.23
C GLU A 71 6.55 22.32 5.96
N ASP A 72 6.91 22.73 4.74
CA ASP A 72 6.77 24.09 4.22
C ASP A 72 5.31 24.53 3.99
N GLY A 73 4.34 23.61 4.19
CA GLY A 73 2.92 23.83 3.96
C GLY A 73 2.51 23.78 2.49
N GLN A 74 3.45 23.60 1.56
CA GLN A 74 3.17 23.57 0.12
C GLN A 74 2.54 22.24 -0.25
N VAL A 75 1.46 22.32 -1.04
CA VAL A 75 0.78 21.15 -1.60
C VAL A 75 1.31 20.88 -2.99
N ARG A 76 1.77 19.66 -3.23
CA ARG A 76 2.41 19.25 -4.49
C ARG A 76 1.87 17.89 -4.92
N SER A 77 1.64 17.71 -6.22
CA SER A 77 1.29 16.41 -6.79
C SER A 77 2.46 15.86 -7.62
N HIS A 78 2.76 14.57 -7.47
CA HIS A 78 3.86 13.93 -8.18
C HIS A 78 3.68 12.40 -8.28
N CYS A 79 4.49 11.74 -9.10
CA CYS A 79 4.48 10.29 -9.30
C CYS A 79 5.84 9.65 -8.92
N THR A 80 6.46 10.13 -7.84
CA THR A 80 7.75 9.61 -7.39
C THR A 80 7.56 8.30 -6.66
N ALA A 81 8.19 7.25 -7.16
CA ALA A 81 8.20 5.92 -6.55
C ALA A 81 8.71 5.96 -5.11
N TRP A 82 8.22 5.02 -4.29
CA TRP A 82 8.76 4.76 -2.97
C TRP A 82 10.13 4.08 -3.10
N GLU A 83 11.10 4.51 -2.30
CA GLU A 83 12.39 3.84 -2.16
C GLU A 83 12.50 3.14 -0.80
N ASP A 84 13.22 2.01 -0.71
CA ASP A 84 13.44 1.26 0.55
C ASP A 84 14.04 2.10 1.69
N ARG A 85 14.62 3.25 1.37
CA ARG A 85 15.24 4.18 2.33
C ARG A 85 14.32 5.32 2.73
N ASP A 86 13.18 5.48 2.06
CA ASP A 86 12.14 6.37 2.54
C ASP A 86 11.59 5.83 3.87
N GLN A 87 11.11 6.72 4.72
CA GLN A 87 10.71 6.36 6.08
C GLN A 87 9.23 6.62 6.28
N VAL A 88 8.54 5.65 6.90
CA VAL A 88 7.20 5.86 7.46
C VAL A 88 7.39 6.52 8.82
N ILE A 89 6.91 7.75 8.97
CA ILE A 89 7.03 8.52 10.21
C ILE A 89 5.79 8.31 11.07
N ALA A 90 4.60 8.31 10.46
CA ALA A 90 3.35 7.98 11.12
C ALA A 90 2.39 7.33 10.12
N GLU A 91 1.78 6.22 10.52
CA GLU A 91 0.63 5.65 9.80
C GLU A 91 -0.59 6.56 9.99
N PRO A 92 -1.52 6.62 9.01
CA PRO A 92 -2.77 7.32 9.21
C PRO A 92 -3.54 6.71 10.38
N GLU A 93 -4.32 7.55 11.07
CA GLU A 93 -5.31 7.04 12.02
C GLU A 93 -6.29 6.14 11.28
N SER A 94 -6.61 4.99 11.87
CA SER A 94 -7.57 4.06 11.28
C SER A 94 -8.90 4.78 11.05
N GLU A 95 -9.45 4.69 9.83
CA GLU A 95 -10.77 5.26 9.51
C GLU A 95 -11.88 4.70 10.42
N LEU A 96 -11.64 3.54 11.01
CA LEU A 96 -12.55 2.88 11.95
C LEU A 96 -12.32 3.29 13.40
N ALA A 97 -11.23 3.99 13.74
CA ALA A 97 -10.96 4.40 15.11
C ALA A 97 -12.11 5.24 15.73
N PRO A 98 -12.72 6.21 15.02
CA PRO A 98 -13.89 6.92 15.53
C PRO A 98 -15.11 6.02 15.72
N LEU A 99 -15.31 5.04 14.82
CA LEU A 99 -16.40 4.06 14.93
C LEU A 99 -16.20 3.16 16.15
N PHE A 100 -15.00 2.65 16.37
CA PHE A 100 -14.66 1.84 17.54
C PHE A 100 -14.83 2.64 18.83
N ALA A 101 -14.35 3.89 18.88
CA ALA A 101 -14.52 4.76 20.04
C ALA A 101 -16.00 5.05 20.34
N ALA A 102 -16.82 5.32 19.30
CA ALA A 102 -18.25 5.52 19.46
C ALA A 102 -18.96 4.24 19.94
N TRP A 103 -18.53 3.09 19.44
CA TRP A 103 -19.06 1.79 19.86
C TRP A 103 -18.72 1.47 21.31
N GLU A 104 -17.46 1.67 21.75
CA GLU A 104 -17.04 1.46 23.14
C GLU A 104 -17.79 2.39 24.11
N LEU A 105 -18.04 3.64 23.72
CA LEU A 105 -18.84 4.58 24.51
C LEU A 105 -20.31 4.15 24.65
N ALA A 106 -20.90 3.60 23.58
CA ALA A 106 -22.28 3.14 23.58
C ALA A 106 -22.48 1.79 24.29
N HIS A 107 -21.42 0.98 24.46
CA HIS A 107 -21.49 -0.37 25.02
C HIS A 107 -20.50 -0.57 26.19
N PRO A 108 -20.60 0.22 27.28
CA PRO A 108 -19.64 0.16 28.38
C PRO A 108 -19.60 -1.20 29.10
N ALA A 109 -20.71 -1.95 29.09
CA ALA A 109 -20.78 -3.30 29.65
C ALA A 109 -20.02 -4.35 28.82
N SER A 110 -19.76 -4.08 27.54
CA SER A 110 -18.91 -4.93 26.70
C SER A 110 -17.44 -4.74 27.05
N THR A 111 -17.02 -3.54 27.48
CA THR A 111 -15.63 -3.24 27.86
C THR A 111 -15.10 -4.13 29.00
N ASP A 112 -15.99 -4.68 29.83
CA ASP A 112 -15.65 -5.63 30.91
C ASP A 112 -15.39 -7.07 30.41
N HIS A 113 -15.59 -7.34 29.12
CA HIS A 113 -15.51 -8.67 28.49
C HIS A 113 -14.50 -8.70 27.34
N PRO A 114 -13.17 -8.78 27.59
CA PRO A 114 -12.14 -8.65 26.55
C PRO A 114 -12.27 -9.65 25.38
N GLU A 115 -13.01 -10.75 25.56
CA GLU A 115 -13.37 -11.70 24.52
C GLU A 115 -14.07 -11.11 23.28
N TRP A 116 -14.86 -10.02 23.39
CA TRP A 116 -15.50 -9.45 22.18
C TRP A 116 -14.49 -8.83 21.23
N ARG A 117 -13.39 -8.26 21.76
CA ARG A 117 -12.31 -7.68 20.95
C ARG A 117 -11.63 -8.79 20.15
N HIS A 118 -11.41 -9.94 20.80
CA HIS A 118 -10.86 -11.13 20.15
C HIS A 118 -11.77 -11.65 19.02
N VAL A 119 -13.08 -11.65 19.22
CA VAL A 119 -14.06 -12.05 18.18
C VAL A 119 -14.00 -11.09 16.98
N LEU A 120 -13.88 -9.77 17.21
CA LEU A 120 -13.74 -8.81 16.12
C LEU A 120 -12.40 -8.96 15.38
N ASP A 121 -11.31 -9.18 16.09
CA ASP A 121 -9.99 -9.44 15.48
C ASP A 121 -10.01 -10.74 14.66
N GLU A 122 -10.73 -11.76 15.13
CA GLU A 122 -10.89 -13.04 14.43
C GLU A 122 -11.76 -12.91 13.17
N ILE A 123 -12.82 -12.11 13.22
CA ILE A 123 -13.67 -11.80 12.04
C ILE A 123 -12.89 -10.95 11.02
N ALA A 124 -12.12 -9.96 11.48
CA ALA A 124 -11.30 -9.10 10.64
C ALA A 124 -10.06 -9.83 10.08
N HIS A 125 -9.77 -11.05 10.54
CA HIS A 125 -8.62 -11.81 10.07
C HIS A 125 -8.75 -12.14 8.57
N PRO A 126 -7.68 -11.99 7.76
CA PRO A 126 -7.76 -12.18 6.31
C PRO A 126 -8.29 -13.55 5.88
N LEU A 127 -7.98 -14.59 6.67
CA LEU A 127 -8.45 -15.96 6.43
C LEU A 127 -9.96 -16.10 6.64
N THR A 128 -10.48 -15.48 7.71
CA THR A 128 -11.92 -15.47 8.02
C THR A 128 -12.69 -14.66 6.99
N THR A 129 -12.16 -13.50 6.60
CA THR A 129 -12.73 -12.67 5.53
C THR A 129 -12.79 -13.42 4.20
N GLN A 130 -11.71 -14.12 3.81
CA GLN A 130 -11.72 -14.96 2.60
C GLN A 130 -12.73 -16.10 2.68
N ALA A 131 -12.89 -16.74 3.84
CA ALA A 131 -13.88 -17.81 4.01
C ALA A 131 -15.31 -17.31 3.80
N PHE A 132 -15.65 -16.14 4.36
CA PHE A 132 -16.96 -15.51 4.14
C PHE A 132 -17.18 -15.10 2.68
N GLN A 133 -16.17 -14.56 2.01
CA GLN A 133 -16.25 -14.25 0.58
C GLN A 133 -16.55 -15.50 -0.26
N ARG A 134 -15.90 -16.63 0.03
CA ARG A 134 -16.19 -17.90 -0.68
C ARG A 134 -17.61 -18.39 -0.45
N LEU A 135 -18.14 -18.27 0.77
CA LEU A 135 -19.52 -18.64 1.08
C LEU A 135 -20.54 -17.76 0.38
N ALA A 136 -20.30 -16.45 0.30
CA ALA A 136 -21.19 -15.50 -0.36
C ALA A 136 -21.25 -15.65 -1.89
N VAL A 137 -20.21 -16.22 -2.51
CA VAL A 137 -20.20 -16.56 -3.94
C VAL A 137 -20.86 -17.92 -4.22
N ALA A 138 -20.97 -18.77 -3.20
CA ALA A 138 -21.59 -20.10 -3.29
C ALA A 138 -23.10 -20.11 -3.00
N SER A 139 -23.70 -18.97 -2.65
CA SER A 139 -25.13 -18.76 -2.40
C SER A 139 -25.82 -18.08 -3.58
#